data_AF-A0A9X2RL20-F1
#
_entry.id   AF-A0A9X2RL20-F1
#
_cell.length_a   1.000
_cell.length_b   1.000
_cell.length_c   1.000
_cell.angle_alpha   90.00
_cell.angle_beta   90.00
_cell.angle_gamma   90.00
#
_symmetry.space_group_name_H-M   'P 1'
#
loop_
_entity.id
_entity.type
_entity.pdbx_description
1 polymer ?
#
loop_
_entity_poly.entity_id
_entity_poly.type
_entity_poly.pdbx_seq_one_letter_code
_entity_poly.pdbx_strand_id
1 'polypeptide(L)' 'MHCKTCAFYNGSDSECRRYAPQPTDNDQKASWPTVAAQDWCGEYKEDSDQAKKTA' A
#
# COMPACT_ATOMS: atom_id res chain seq x y z
N MET A 1 5.82 11.60 3.75
CA MET A 1 5.00 10.43 4.13
C MET A 1 4.97 9.51 2.93
N HIS A 2 5.77 8.46 2.91
CA HIS A 2 5.99 7.64 1.70
C HIS A 2 5.20 6.33 1.84
N CYS A 3 4.73 5.77 0.72
CA CYS A 3 4.06 4.47 0.72
C CYS A 3 4.89 3.38 1.43
N LYS A 4 6.23 3.40 1.33
CA LYS A 4 7.13 2.42 1.99
C LYS A 4 6.95 2.27 3.51
N THR A 5 6.45 3.29 4.20
CA THR A 5 6.21 3.26 5.65
C THR A 5 4.72 3.29 6.00
N CYS A 6 3.84 3.13 4.99
CA CYS A 6 2.41 3.14 5.16
C CYS A 6 1.90 1.72 5.50
N ALA A 7 0.97 1.62 6.46
CA ALA A 7 0.34 0.37 6.86
C ALA A 7 -0.38 -0.37 5.72
N PHE A 8 -0.79 0.36 4.68
CA PHE A 8 -1.52 -0.20 3.53
C PHE A 8 -0.60 -0.61 2.37
N TYR A 9 0.68 -0.32 2.43
CA TYR A 9 1.59 -0.60 1.32
C TYR A 9 2.14 -2.03 1.40
N ASN A 10 1.92 -2.80 0.34
CA ASN A 10 2.56 -4.09 0.15
C ASN A 10 3.91 -3.90 -0.54
N GLY A 11 5.00 -3.98 0.23
CA GLY A 11 6.36 -3.85 -0.31
C GLY A 11 6.80 -5.00 -1.23
N SER A 12 6.16 -6.17 -1.15
CA SER A 12 6.54 -7.34 -1.97
C SER A 12 6.15 -7.15 -3.43
N ASP A 13 4.96 -6.61 -3.68
CA ASP A 13 4.40 -6.40 -5.02
C ASP A 13 4.35 -4.91 -5.40
N SER A 14 4.79 -4.02 -4.52
CA SER A 14 4.67 -2.56 -4.66
C SER A 14 3.24 -2.11 -4.93
N GLU A 15 2.29 -2.55 -4.10
CA GLU A 15 0.86 -2.26 -4.29
C GLU A 15 0.28 -1.45 -3.14
N CYS A 16 -0.70 -0.59 -3.44
CA CYS A 16 -1.47 0.13 -2.43
C CYS A 16 -2.74 -0.65 -2.07
N ARG A 17 -2.79 -1.23 -0.88
CA ARG A 17 -3.97 -1.96 -0.37
C ARG A 17 -4.98 -1.10 0.38
N ARG A 18 -5.01 0.19 0.06
CA ARG A 18 -5.87 1.15 0.76
C ARG A 18 -7.35 1.03 0.39
N TYR A 19 -7.64 0.78 -0.89
CA TYR A 19 -8.99 0.64 -1.43
C TYR A 19 -9.12 -0.70 -2.11
N ALA A 20 -10.28 -1.36 -1.97
CA ALA A 20 -10.56 -2.67 -2.54
C ALA A 20 -9.99 -2.84 -3.98
N PRO A 21 -9.43 -4.02 -4.29
CA PRO A 21 -8.75 -4.25 -5.55
C PRO A 21 -9.72 -3.97 -6.70
N GLN A 22 -9.22 -3.31 -7.74
CA GLN A 22 -10.07 -2.94 -8.85
C GLN A 22 -10.32 -4.17 -9.73
N PRO A 23 -11.56 -4.38 -10.21
CA PRO A 23 -11.81 -5.42 -11.18
C PRO A 23 -10.99 -5.12 -12.44
N THR A 24 -10.21 -6.07 -12.89
CA THR A 24 -9.52 -5.98 -14.18
C THR A 24 -10.46 -6.44 -15.28
N ASP A 25 -10.39 -5.78 -16.44
CA ASP A 25 -11.29 -6.01 -17.59
C ASP A 25 -11.14 -7.40 -18.23
N ASN A 26 -9.96 -8.01 -18.08
CA ASN A 26 -9.78 -9.43 -18.34
C ASN A 26 -10.15 -10.21 -17.07
N ASP A 27 -10.85 -11.35 -17.22
CA ASP A 27 -11.23 -12.42 -16.23
C ASP A 27 -10.17 -12.83 -15.17
N GLN A 28 -9.03 -12.17 -15.16
CA GLN A 28 -8.02 -12.15 -14.11
C GLN A 28 -8.59 -11.53 -12.83
N LYS A 29 -8.11 -12.06 -11.70
CA LYS A 29 -8.55 -11.69 -10.36
C LYS A 29 -8.33 -10.20 -10.12
N ALA A 30 -9.24 -9.57 -9.37
CA ALA A 30 -9.14 -8.17 -8.98
C ALA A 30 -7.72 -7.85 -8.45
N SER A 31 -7.13 -6.79 -8.98
CA SER A 31 -5.73 -6.43 -8.74
C SER A 31 -5.63 -5.10 -8.01
N TRP A 32 -4.64 -4.96 -7.14
CA TRP A 32 -4.39 -3.71 -6.43
C TRP A 32 -3.58 -2.77 -7.33
N PRO A 33 -3.75 -1.44 -7.19
CA PRO A 33 -2.95 -0.51 -7.94
C PRO A 33 -1.48 -0.58 -7.50
N THR A 34 -0.58 -0.74 -8.45
CA THR A 34 0.86 -0.66 -8.24
C THR A 34 1.27 0.78 -7.96
N VAL A 35 1.93 1.02 -6.84
CA VAL A 35 2.45 2.34 -6.42
C VAL A 35 3.91 2.23 -6.03
N ALA A 36 4.71 3.25 -6.33
CA ALA A 36 6.11 3.25 -5.92
C ALA A 36 6.23 3.41 -4.39
N ALA A 37 7.29 2.82 -3.81
CA ALA A 37 7.57 2.93 -2.38
C ALA A 37 7.77 4.41 -1.93
N GLN A 38 8.26 5.23 -2.84
CA GLN A 38 8.47 6.67 -2.68
C GLN A 38 7.26 7.52 -3.08
N ASP A 39 6.17 6.89 -3.52
CA ASP A 39 4.95 7.60 -3.89
C ASP A 39 4.16 8.02 -2.64
N TRP A 40 3.15 8.88 -2.84
CA TRP A 40 2.29 9.33 -1.77
C TRP A 40 0.90 9.69 -2.29
N CYS A 41 -0.10 8.93 -1.83
CA CYS A 41 -1.51 9.12 -2.18
C CYS A 41 -2.28 10.10 -1.28
N GLY A 42 -1.59 10.94 -0.50
CA GLY A 42 -2.21 11.95 0.38
C GLY A 42 -2.67 11.42 1.75
N GLU A 43 -3.14 10.17 1.84
CA GLU A 43 -3.52 9.56 3.11
C GLU A 43 -2.46 8.55 3.54
N TYR A 44 -1.77 8.91 4.62
CA TYR A 44 -0.73 8.11 5.24
C TYR A 44 -1.25 7.59 6.57
N LYS A 45 -1.15 6.29 6.77
CA LYS A 45 -1.36 5.68 8.08
C LYS A 45 -0.07 5.00 8.48
N GLU A 46 0.52 5.50 9.56
CA GLU A 46 1.67 4.85 10.16
C GLU A 46 1.30 3.43 10.58
N ASP A 47 2.14 2.48 10.19
CA ASP A 47 2.00 1.11 10.66
C ASP A 47 2.33 1.10 12.16
N SER A 48 1.29 0.97 12.98
CA SER A 48 1.40 1.06 14.43
C SER A 48 2.20 -0.10 15.05
N ASP A 49 2.44 -1.18 14.29
CA ASP A 49 3.33 -2.29 14.70
C ASP A 49 4.80 -1.92 14.53
N GLN A 50 5.15 -1.15 13.50
CA GLN A 50 6.51 -0.62 13.31
C GLN A 50 6.88 0.48 14.34
N ALA A 51 5.90 1.24 14.84
CA ALA A 51 6.13 2.31 15.83
C ALA A 51 6.65 1.81 17.20
N LYS A 52 6.54 0.51 17.50
CA LYS A 52 7.01 -0.07 18.77
C LYS A 52 8.49 -0.48 18.78
N LYS A 53 9.24 -0.38 17.68
CA LYS A 53 10.66 -0.81 17.62
C LYS A 53 11.70 0.30 17.85
N THR A 54 11.27 1.49 18.29
CA THR A 54 12.16 2.65 18.50
C THR A 54 11.96 3.38 19.83
N ALA A 55 11.36 2.74 20.85
CA ALA A 55 11.26 3.30 22.20
C ALA A 55 12.15 2.54 23.18
#